data_AF-A0A1I7WAJ5-F1
#
_entry.id   AF-A0A1I7WAJ5-F1
#
_cell.length_a   1.000
_cell.length_b   1.000
_cell.length_c   1.000
_cell.angle_alpha   90.00
_cell.angle_beta   90.00
_cell.angle_gamma   90.00
#
_symmetry.space_group_name_H-M   'P 1'
#
loop_
_entity.id
_entity.type
_entity.pdbx_description
1 polymer ?
#
loop_
_entity_poly.entity_id
_entity_poly.type
_entity_poly.pdbx_seq_one_letter_code
_entity_poly.pdbx_strand_id
1 'polypeptide(L)'
;MRSAPSLHRRGQIKGLPTAGNTVKQISDVVKRSKKAVSKYGTKKSSGRPSKLNNSEKKEILRTASYSRTSINEIGRTCGIYASETTVWRTLDKCPKLTQEHNDERLCWARIFMRCD
;
A
#
# COMPACT_ATOMS: atom_id res chain seq x y z
N MET A 1 -21.12 5.12 12.84
CA MET A 1 -19.66 5.02 12.58
C MET A 1 -18.91 5.58 13.79
N ARG A 2 -17.85 4.93 14.31
CA ARG A 2 -17.07 5.45 15.45
C ARG A 2 -15.94 6.35 14.95
N SER A 3 -16.00 7.64 15.25
CA SER A 3 -14.99 8.64 14.87
C SER A 3 -13.64 8.38 15.53
N ALA A 4 -12.55 8.75 14.86
CA ALA A 4 -11.20 8.64 15.43
C ALA A 4 -11.07 9.46 16.74
N PRO A 5 -10.16 9.12 17.67
CA PRO A 5 -9.93 9.90 18.88
C PRO A 5 -9.20 11.18 18.50
N SER A 6 -9.45 12.25 19.28
CA SER A 6 -8.69 13.48 19.21
C SER A 6 -7.20 13.24 19.50
N LEU A 7 -6.34 14.17 19.07
CA LEU A 7 -4.89 14.08 19.29
C LEU A 7 -4.54 13.86 20.77
N HIS A 8 -5.18 14.62 21.67
CA HIS A 8 -5.01 14.46 23.11
C HIS A 8 -5.33 13.04 23.60
N ARG A 9 -6.48 12.48 23.20
CA ARG A 9 -6.87 11.10 23.56
C ARG A 9 -5.93 10.07 22.94
N ARG A 10 -5.39 10.31 21.74
CA ARG A 10 -4.37 9.42 21.13
C ARG A 10 -3.07 9.42 21.94
N GLY A 11 -2.66 10.58 22.47
CA GLY A 11 -1.51 10.69 23.37
C GLY A 11 -1.70 9.83 24.62
N GLN A 12 -2.85 9.94 25.27
CA GLN A 12 -3.19 9.12 26.45
C GLN A 12 -3.18 7.61 26.14
N ILE A 13 -3.78 7.18 25.02
CA ILE A 13 -3.81 5.76 24.62
C ILE A 13 -2.40 5.22 24.37
N LYS A 14 -1.47 6.05 23.86
CA LYS A 14 -0.08 5.63 23.61
C LYS A 14 0.80 5.67 24.87
N GLY A 15 0.59 6.63 25.78
CA GLY A 15 1.47 6.85 26.93
C GLY A 15 1.09 6.07 28.20
N LEU A 16 -0.20 5.91 28.49
CA LEU A 16 -0.65 5.21 29.70
C LEU A 16 -0.23 3.74 29.80
N PRO A 17 -0.13 2.95 28.70
CA PRO A 17 0.42 1.60 28.76
C PRO A 17 1.87 1.56 29.29
N THR A 18 2.67 2.57 28.96
CA THR A 18 4.07 2.68 29.43
C THR A 18 4.14 2.88 30.95
N ALA A 19 3.10 3.46 31.56
CA ALA A 19 2.96 3.61 33.01
C ALA A 19 2.31 2.39 33.70
N GLY A 20 2.18 1.25 33.02
CA GLY A 20 1.62 0.01 33.59
C GLY A 20 0.09 -0.03 33.66
N ASN A 21 -0.62 0.91 33.03
CA ASN A 21 -2.09 0.92 33.07
C ASN A 21 -2.70 -0.18 32.20
N THR A 22 -3.74 -0.81 32.72
CA THR A 22 -4.50 -1.83 31.99
C THR A 22 -5.42 -1.20 30.94
N VAL A 23 -5.78 -1.98 29.90
CA VAL A 23 -6.72 -1.53 28.85
C VAL A 23 -8.07 -1.09 29.43
N LYS A 24 -8.51 -1.67 30.56
CA LYS A 24 -9.75 -1.26 31.26
C LYS A 24 -9.61 0.17 31.78
N GLN A 25 -8.57 0.47 32.55
CA GLN A 25 -8.31 1.80 33.10
C GLN A 25 -8.15 2.85 31.99
N ILE A 26 -7.43 2.53 30.92
CA ILE A 26 -7.25 3.43 29.78
C ILE A 26 -8.59 3.70 29.08
N SER A 27 -9.44 2.68 28.95
CA SER A 27 -10.76 2.83 28.33
C SER A 27 -11.67 3.76 29.11
N ASP A 28 -11.58 3.73 30.44
CA ASP A 28 -12.36 4.58 31.34
C ASP A 28 -11.87 6.03 31.28
N VAL A 29 -10.55 6.27 31.36
CA VAL A 29 -9.93 7.61 31.23
C VAL A 29 -10.25 8.24 29.88
N VAL A 30 -10.08 7.47 28.80
CA VAL A 30 -10.25 7.96 27.44
C VAL A 30 -11.73 7.99 27.04
N LYS A 31 -12.65 7.53 27.90
CA LYS A 31 -14.10 7.42 27.64
C LYS A 31 -14.36 6.75 26.27
N ARG A 32 -13.69 5.62 26.00
CA ARG A 32 -13.78 4.85 24.74
C ARG A 32 -13.87 3.36 25.05
N SER A 33 -14.40 2.57 24.13
CA SER A 33 -14.49 1.14 24.34
C SER A 33 -13.10 0.47 24.36
N LYS A 34 -12.95 -0.58 25.18
CA LYS A 34 -11.73 -1.42 25.23
C LYS A 34 -11.28 -1.90 23.85
N LYS A 35 -12.23 -2.29 23.00
CA LYS A 35 -11.98 -2.70 21.60
C LYS A 35 -11.43 -1.56 20.74
N ALA A 36 -11.83 -0.31 21.01
CA ALA A 36 -11.26 0.83 20.31
C ALA A 36 -9.82 1.07 20.79
N VAL A 37 -9.59 1.14 22.12
CA VAL A 37 -8.26 1.31 22.73
C VAL A 37 -7.26 0.28 22.21
N SER A 38 -7.62 -1.01 22.25
CA SER A 38 -6.76 -2.11 21.79
C SER A 38 -6.44 -2.07 20.29
N LYS A 39 -7.33 -1.52 19.45
CA LYS A 39 -7.10 -1.36 18.01
C LYS A 39 -6.27 -0.11 17.66
N TYR A 40 -6.06 0.81 18.60
CA TYR A 40 -5.21 1.97 18.35
C TYR A 40 -3.74 1.56 18.40
N GLY A 41 -2.97 1.99 17.41
CA GLY A 41 -1.54 1.64 17.28
C GLY A 41 -1.27 0.37 16.49
N THR A 42 -2.28 -0.46 16.20
CA THR A 42 -2.11 -1.58 15.27
C THR A 42 -2.17 -1.08 13.82
N LYS A 43 -1.40 -1.74 12.94
CA LYS A 43 -1.46 -1.46 11.49
C LYS A 43 -2.89 -1.69 11.00
N LYS A 44 -3.39 -0.78 10.17
CA LYS A 44 -4.68 -0.99 9.50
C LYS A 44 -4.58 -2.23 8.62
N SER A 45 -5.70 -2.93 8.42
CA SER A 45 -5.76 -3.98 7.41
C SER A 45 -5.41 -3.38 6.04
N SER A 46 -4.79 -4.19 5.19
CA SER A 46 -4.38 -3.82 3.81
C SER A 46 -5.55 -3.48 2.88
N GLY A 47 -6.78 -3.57 3.38
CA GLY A 47 -8.00 -3.30 2.62
C GLY A 47 -8.46 -4.52 1.83
N ARG A 48 -9.20 -4.26 0.75
CA ARG A 48 -9.74 -5.31 -0.12
C ARG A 48 -8.62 -5.87 -1.00
N PRO A 49 -8.43 -7.21 -1.09
CA PRO A 49 -7.47 -7.79 -1.99
C PRO A 49 -7.81 -7.45 -3.44
N SER A 50 -6.80 -7.31 -4.30
CA SER A 50 -7.01 -7.07 -5.73
C SER A 50 -7.59 -8.31 -6.40
N LYS A 51 -8.45 -8.12 -7.41
CA LYS A 51 -8.98 -9.21 -8.23
C LYS A 51 -7.87 -10.01 -8.94
N LEU A 52 -6.80 -9.31 -9.35
CA LEU A 52 -5.67 -9.92 -10.04
C LEU A 52 -4.64 -10.48 -9.07
N ASN A 53 -4.13 -11.68 -9.39
CA ASN A 53 -2.98 -12.29 -8.74
C ASN A 53 -1.66 -11.61 -9.18
N ASN A 54 -0.56 -11.89 -8.50
CA ASN A 54 0.71 -11.22 -8.81
C ASN A 54 1.33 -11.66 -10.14
N SER A 55 1.08 -12.91 -10.57
CA SER A 55 1.53 -13.43 -11.86
C SER A 55 0.80 -12.76 -13.02
N GLU A 56 -0.52 -12.64 -12.94
CA GLU A 56 -1.38 -11.92 -13.89
C GLU A 56 -0.95 -10.46 -14.02
N LYS A 57 -0.69 -9.79 -12.89
CA LYS A 57 -0.15 -8.42 -12.92
C LYS A 57 1.18 -8.38 -13.66
N LYS A 58 2.10 -9.29 -13.36
CA LYS A 58 3.42 -9.35 -14.01
C LYS A 58 3.30 -9.63 -15.51
N GLU A 59 2.35 -10.45 -15.91
CA GLU A 59 2.08 -10.76 -17.32
C GLU A 59 1.50 -9.55 -18.05
N ILE A 60 0.54 -8.83 -17.47
CA ILE A 60 0.04 -7.56 -18.02
C ILE A 60 1.19 -6.57 -18.23
N LEU A 61 2.04 -6.41 -17.20
CA LEU A 61 3.17 -5.47 -17.28
C LEU A 61 4.16 -5.87 -18.37
N ARG A 62 4.46 -7.17 -18.49
CA ARG A 62 5.30 -7.69 -19.56
C ARG A 62 4.67 -7.41 -20.92
N THR A 63 3.44 -7.86 -21.14
CA THR A 63 2.72 -7.70 -22.40
C THR A 63 2.65 -6.24 -22.82
N ALA A 64 2.23 -5.35 -21.93
CA ALA A 64 2.16 -3.93 -22.20
C ALA A 64 3.51 -3.28 -22.52
N SER A 65 4.63 -3.83 -22.02
CA SER A 65 5.97 -3.28 -22.29
C SER A 65 6.42 -3.49 -23.74
N TYR A 66 5.93 -4.53 -24.41
CA TYR A 66 6.29 -4.83 -25.81
C TYR A 66 5.11 -4.75 -26.78
N SER A 67 3.87 -4.65 -26.30
CA SER A 67 2.69 -4.60 -27.15
C SER A 67 2.41 -3.19 -27.67
N ARG A 68 2.14 -3.06 -28.97
CA ARG A 68 1.62 -1.81 -29.60
C ARG A 68 0.09 -1.76 -29.65
N THR A 69 -0.57 -2.68 -28.96
CA THR A 69 -2.02 -2.91 -29.01
C THR A 69 -2.76 -2.20 -27.87
N SER A 70 -4.09 -2.23 -27.92
CA SER A 70 -4.95 -1.55 -26.92
C SER A 70 -4.94 -2.24 -25.55
N ILE A 71 -5.32 -1.52 -24.48
CA ILE A 71 -5.43 -2.07 -23.11
C ILE A 71 -6.38 -3.27 -23.04
N ASN A 72 -7.48 -3.23 -23.79
CA ASN A 72 -8.44 -4.32 -23.85
C ASN A 72 -7.83 -5.56 -24.54
N GLU A 73 -7.04 -5.35 -25.59
CA GLU A 73 -6.35 -6.42 -26.30
C GLU A 73 -5.25 -7.05 -25.44
N ILE A 74 -4.49 -6.25 -24.68
CA ILE A 74 -3.53 -6.73 -23.67
C ILE A 74 -4.21 -7.66 -22.66
N GLY A 75 -5.39 -7.27 -22.16
CA GLY A 75 -6.18 -8.12 -21.25
C GLY A 75 -6.57 -9.46 -21.89
N ARG A 76 -6.98 -9.46 -23.16
CA ARG A 76 -7.32 -10.68 -23.91
C ARG A 76 -6.10 -11.57 -24.14
N THR A 77 -4.97 -10.99 -24.53
CA THR A 77 -3.72 -11.72 -24.78
C THR A 77 -3.22 -12.42 -23.51
N CYS A 78 -3.33 -11.77 -22.36
CA CYS A 78 -2.97 -12.38 -21.07
C CYS A 78 -4.03 -13.38 -20.54
N GLY A 79 -5.13 -13.60 -21.26
CA GLY A 79 -6.22 -14.47 -20.79
C GLY A 79 -6.96 -13.93 -19.57
N ILE A 80 -6.88 -12.63 -19.29
CA ILE A 80 -7.41 -12.01 -18.08
C ILE A 80 -8.78 -11.42 -18.39
N TYR A 81 -9.85 -12.04 -17.86
CA TYR A 81 -11.20 -11.50 -17.92
C TYR A 81 -11.42 -10.42 -16.83
N ALA A 82 -10.73 -9.28 -17.01
CA ALA A 82 -10.83 -8.11 -16.16
C ALA A 82 -11.27 -6.89 -16.96
N SER A 83 -11.85 -5.89 -16.28
CA SER A 83 -12.21 -4.62 -16.92
C SER A 83 -10.97 -3.89 -17.41
N GLU A 84 -11.10 -3.14 -18.50
CA GLU A 84 -10.05 -2.26 -19.02
C GLU A 84 -9.44 -1.38 -17.93
N THR A 85 -10.29 -0.84 -17.05
CA THR A 85 -9.86 -0.03 -15.90
C THR A 85 -9.02 -0.79 -14.88
N THR A 86 -9.17 -2.11 -14.75
CA THR A 86 -8.35 -2.95 -13.86
C THR A 86 -6.97 -3.18 -14.45
N VAL A 87 -6.90 -3.40 -15.77
CA VAL A 87 -5.63 -3.51 -16.52
C VAL A 87 -4.90 -2.17 -16.45
N TRP A 88 -5.58 -1.06 -16.70
CA TRP A 88 -5.02 0.29 -16.60
C TRP A 88 -4.47 0.59 -15.20
N ARG A 89 -5.20 0.29 -14.12
CA ARG A 89 -4.70 0.46 -12.74
C ARG A 89 -3.46 -0.37 -12.41
N THR A 90 -3.24 -1.46 -13.14
CA THR A 90 -2.03 -2.28 -12.99
C THR A 90 -0.86 -1.62 -13.70
N LEU A 91 -1.11 -1.06 -14.88
CA LEU A 91 -0.12 -0.32 -15.67
C LEU A 91 0.24 1.04 -15.03
N ASP A 92 -0.73 1.76 -14.48
CA ASP A 92 -0.50 3.06 -13.83
C ASP A 92 0.36 2.95 -12.55
N LYS A 93 0.39 1.76 -11.94
CA LYS A 93 1.29 1.47 -10.81
C LYS A 93 2.72 1.18 -11.23
N CYS A 94 2.99 0.99 -12.53
CA CYS A 94 4.37 0.94 -12.96
C CYS A 94 5.01 2.30 -12.72
N PRO A 95 6.19 2.35 -12.08
CA PRO A 95 6.94 3.58 -12.03
C PRO A 95 7.16 4.00 -13.49
N LYS A 96 6.57 5.14 -13.87
CA LYS A 96 7.03 5.84 -15.05
C LYS A 96 8.53 6.04 -14.80
N LEU A 97 9.36 5.66 -15.75
CA LEU A 97 10.79 5.96 -15.72
C LEU A 97 10.93 7.48 -15.78
N THR A 98 10.73 8.13 -14.65
CA THR A 98 11.03 9.53 -14.46
C THR A 98 12.53 9.68 -14.49
N GLN A 99 13.00 10.87 -14.84
CA GLN A 99 14.43 11.17 -14.83
C GLN A 99 15.07 10.80 -13.48
N GLU A 100 14.38 11.07 -12.36
CA GLU A 100 14.80 10.66 -11.02
C GLU A 100 15.05 9.15 -10.89
N HIS A 101 14.18 8.28 -11.43
CA HIS A 101 14.42 6.84 -11.39
C HIS A 101 15.65 6.43 -12.22
N ASN A 102 15.93 7.11 -13.33
CA ASN A 102 17.14 6.86 -14.10
C ASN A 102 18.39 7.35 -13.36
N ASP A 103 18.31 8.51 -12.72
CA ASP A 103 19.39 9.13 -11.95
C ASP A 103 19.72 8.30 -10.69
N GLU A 104 18.72 7.76 -9.99
CA GLU A 104 18.89 6.85 -8.86
C GLU A 104 19.57 5.54 -9.27
N ARG A 105 19.19 4.97 -10.42
CA ARG A 105 19.83 3.76 -10.97
C ARG A 105 21.27 4.04 -11.37
N LEU A 106 21.55 5.20 -11.95
CA LEU A 106 22.91 5.63 -12.29
C LEU A 106 23.75 5.85 -11.03
N CYS A 107 23.18 6.48 -9.99
CA CYS A 107 23.82 6.66 -8.69
C CYS A 107 24.16 5.30 -8.05
N TRP A 108 23.20 4.36 -8.06
CA TRP A 108 23.42 3.02 -7.55
C TRP A 108 24.53 2.28 -8.33
N ALA A 109 24.53 2.36 -9.66
CA ALA A 109 25.57 1.75 -10.50
C ALA A 109 26.95 2.38 -10.23
N ARG A 110 27.04 3.70 -10.11
CA ARG A 110 28.30 4.39 -9.76
C ARG A 110 28.85 3.95 -8.40
N ILE A 111 27.99 3.85 -7.38
CA ILE A 111 28.40 3.48 -6.01
C ILE A 111 28.78 2.00 -5.91
N PHE A 112 27.95 1.10 -6.43
CA PHE A 112 28.12 -0.34 -6.23
C PHE A 112 28.94 -1.03 -7.32
N MET A 113 28.91 -0.52 -8.56
CA MET A 113 29.61 -1.13 -9.69
C MET A 113 30.90 -0.37 -10.08
N ARG A 114 31.15 0.82 -9.53
CA ARG A 114 32.31 1.69 -9.86
C ARG A 114 32.49 1.95 -11.37
N CYS A 115 31.38 2.06 -12.10
CA CYS A 115 31.41 2.51 -13.49
C CYS A 115 31.38 4.05 -13.51
N ASP A 116 32.37 4.69 -14.14
CA ASP A 116 32.36 6.12 -14.43
C ASP A 116 31.53 6.44 -15.69
#